data_AF-A0A7H0JWU3-F1
#
_entry.id   AF-A0A7H0JWU3-F1
#
_cell.length_a   1.000
_cell.length_b   1.000
_cell.length_c   1.000
_cell.angle_alpha   90.00
_cell.angle_beta   90.00
_cell.angle_gamma   90.00
#
_symmetry.space_group_name_H-M   'P 1'
#
loop_
_entity.id
_entity.type
_entity.pdbx_description
1 polymer ?
#
loop_
_entity_poly.entity_id
_entity_poly.type
_entity_poly.pdbx_seq_one_letter_code
_entity_poly.pdbx_strand_id
1 'polypeptide(L)'
;MKTATKIAAAFLAAAMTLAPAANAFEGDVDWTGGRPLPPGTEVPFDPGYASAFKMYDVIRLGDPNYRNAQVPGVRVVGKFEGDKIVCLMNAKGGLTGCYVDGQPVTNLGWGRGGMRVTTDPVIERFAPAIKEIQKFEAQFSSGSSLSSR
;
A
#
# COMPACT_ATOMS: atom_id res chain seq x y z
N MET A 1 60.52 34.87 4.46
CA MET A 1 61.50 33.79 4.23
C MET A 1 61.41 32.81 5.39
N LYS A 2 61.36 31.50 5.07
CA LYS A 2 61.50 30.32 5.97
C LYS A 2 60.28 30.08 6.89
N THR A 3 59.63 28.91 6.97
CA THR A 3 59.91 27.56 6.44
C THR A 3 58.64 26.73 6.63
N ALA A 4 58.23 25.96 5.61
CA ALA A 4 57.25 24.88 5.76
C ALA A 4 57.88 23.71 6.53
N THR A 5 57.13 23.00 7.39
CA THR A 5 57.44 21.62 7.82
C THR A 5 56.20 20.91 8.42
N LYS A 6 55.69 19.92 7.65
CA LYS A 6 55.16 18.57 7.98
C LYS A 6 53.88 18.45 8.86
N ILE A 7 52.75 18.06 8.27
CA ILE A 7 52.23 16.67 8.11
C ILE A 7 51.91 15.99 9.45
N ALA A 8 50.61 15.86 9.74
CA ALA A 8 50.03 14.68 10.38
C ALA A 8 48.57 14.54 9.93
N ALA A 9 48.34 13.54 9.09
CA ALA A 9 47.02 13.08 8.68
C ALA A 9 46.32 12.40 9.87
N ALA A 10 45.03 12.66 10.03
CA ALA A 10 44.12 11.79 10.77
C ALA A 10 42.84 11.65 9.94
N PHE A 11 42.88 10.70 9.00
CA PHE A 11 41.69 10.15 8.37
C PHE A 11 40.89 9.42 9.46
N LEU A 12 39.79 10.01 9.93
CA LEU A 12 38.76 9.25 10.63
C LEU A 12 37.93 8.51 9.58
N ALA A 13 38.49 7.38 9.15
CA ALA A 13 37.74 6.32 8.50
C ALA A 13 36.77 5.73 9.52
N ALA A 14 35.55 6.27 9.59
CA ALA A 14 34.43 5.60 10.24
C ALA A 14 33.99 4.46 9.33
N ALA A 15 34.75 3.36 9.36
CA ALA A 15 34.34 2.07 8.88
C ALA A 15 33.26 1.51 9.83
N MET A 16 32.04 2.02 9.73
CA MET A 16 30.87 1.28 10.19
C MET A 16 30.45 0.37 9.04
N THR A 17 31.12 -0.78 9.03
CA THR A 17 30.56 -2.10 8.74
C THR A 17 29.38 -2.09 7.77
N LEU A 18 29.70 -2.45 6.53
CA LEU A 18 28.77 -3.08 5.58
C LEU A 18 28.04 -4.23 6.27
N ALA A 19 26.94 -3.94 6.96
CA ALA A 19 25.82 -4.86 6.93
C ALA A 19 25.40 -4.90 5.45
N PRO A 20 25.17 -6.08 4.86
CA PRO A 20 24.52 -6.12 3.57
C PRO A 20 23.19 -5.40 3.78
N ALA A 21 23.04 -4.22 3.17
CA ALA A 21 21.72 -3.70 2.88
C ALA A 21 21.08 -4.82 2.05
N ALA A 22 20.23 -5.62 2.69
CA ALA A 22 19.48 -6.65 2.02
C ALA A 22 18.74 -5.91 0.89
N ASN A 23 19.15 -6.21 -0.34
CA ASN A 23 18.52 -5.73 -1.56
C ASN A 23 17.10 -6.30 -1.60
N ALA A 24 16.17 -5.66 -0.90
CA ALA A 24 14.75 -6.00 -0.86
C ALA A 24 13.95 -4.89 -1.54
N PHE A 25 14.32 -4.52 -2.77
CA PHE A 25 13.65 -3.42 -3.48
C PHE A 25 12.99 -3.82 -4.80
N GLU A 26 13.28 -4.97 -5.39
CA GLU A 26 12.67 -5.36 -6.68
C GLU A 26 12.04 -6.76 -6.73
N GLY A 27 12.19 -7.60 -5.69
CA GLY A 27 11.70 -9.00 -5.71
C GLY A 27 10.62 -9.38 -4.69
N ASP A 28 10.43 -8.62 -3.61
CA ASP A 28 9.61 -9.04 -2.47
C ASP A 28 8.15 -8.60 -2.58
N VAL A 29 7.50 -8.92 -3.70
CA VAL A 29 6.04 -8.76 -3.82
C VAL A 29 5.39 -9.95 -3.14
N ASP A 30 4.61 -9.71 -2.08
CA ASP A 30 3.87 -10.77 -1.41
C ASP A 30 2.64 -11.22 -2.23
N TRP A 31 1.97 -12.27 -1.76
CA TRP A 31 0.79 -12.85 -2.43
C TRP A 31 -0.39 -11.89 -2.56
N THR A 32 -0.41 -10.78 -1.80
CA THR A 32 -1.43 -9.74 -1.89
C THR A 32 -1.04 -8.61 -2.84
N GLY A 33 0.19 -8.62 -3.37
CA GLY A 33 0.76 -7.53 -4.16
C GLY A 33 1.52 -6.49 -3.34
N GLY A 34 1.70 -6.72 -2.04
CA GLY A 34 2.32 -5.79 -1.12
C GLY A 34 3.84 -5.86 -1.21
N ARG A 35 4.50 -4.70 -1.19
CA ARG A 35 5.95 -4.57 -1.15
C ARG A 35 6.41 -4.09 0.23
N PRO A 36 7.64 -4.41 0.66
CA PRO A 36 8.23 -3.82 1.86
C PRO A 36 8.12 -2.29 1.85
N LEU A 37 7.95 -1.71 3.03
CA LEU A 37 8.01 -0.26 3.16
C LEU A 37 9.46 0.22 2.90
N PRO A 38 9.65 1.36 2.22
CA PRO A 38 10.93 2.02 2.19
C PRO A 38 11.47 2.29 3.61
N PRO A 39 12.78 2.17 3.86
CA PRO A 39 13.39 2.51 5.14
C PRO A 39 13.02 3.92 5.58
N GLY A 40 12.67 4.09 6.85
CA GLY A 40 12.26 5.38 7.41
C GLY A 40 10.82 5.80 7.09
N THR A 41 10.01 4.94 6.45
CA THR A 41 8.57 5.22 6.27
C THR A 41 7.88 5.20 7.63
N GLU A 42 7.23 6.31 7.99
CA GLU A 42 6.42 6.38 9.21
C GLU A 42 5.16 5.53 9.07
N VAL A 43 4.86 4.74 10.11
CA VAL A 43 3.65 3.92 10.17
C VAL A 43 2.70 4.46 11.24
N PRO A 44 1.38 4.39 11.03
CA PRO A 44 0.38 4.93 11.96
C PRO A 44 0.46 4.35 13.38
N PHE A 45 0.80 3.06 13.50
CA PHE A 45 0.89 2.32 14.76
C PHE A 45 1.71 1.04 14.56
N ASP A 46 1.97 0.28 15.64
CA ASP A 46 2.56 -1.05 15.55
C ASP A 46 1.53 -2.05 14.99
N PRO A 47 1.76 -2.69 13.82
CA PRO A 47 0.79 -3.58 13.18
C PRO A 47 0.45 -4.82 14.03
N GLY A 48 1.28 -5.16 15.02
CA GLY A 48 1.04 -6.30 15.90
C GLY A 48 1.28 -7.66 15.24
N TYR A 49 0.90 -8.74 15.93
CA TYR A 49 1.21 -10.09 15.51
C TYR A 49 0.55 -10.46 14.17
N ALA A 50 1.35 -11.06 13.27
CA ALA A 50 0.93 -11.54 11.96
C ALA A 50 0.32 -10.47 11.04
N SER A 51 0.63 -9.19 11.27
CA SER A 51 0.29 -8.09 10.37
C SER A 51 1.52 -7.26 10.06
N ALA A 52 1.53 -6.61 8.90
CA ALA A 52 2.60 -5.69 8.52
C ALA A 52 2.04 -4.58 7.63
N PHE A 53 2.63 -3.39 7.74
CA PHE A 53 2.42 -2.36 6.75
C PHE A 53 3.23 -2.68 5.49
N LYS A 54 2.60 -2.47 4.34
CA LYS A 54 3.16 -2.73 3.01
C LYS A 54 2.78 -1.60 2.06
N MET A 55 3.61 -1.37 1.06
CA MET A 55 3.28 -0.46 -0.04
C MET A 55 2.53 -1.22 -1.13
N TYR A 56 1.44 -0.65 -1.63
CA TYR A 56 0.68 -1.18 -2.75
C TYR A 56 0.62 -0.16 -3.89
N ASP A 57 0.65 -0.65 -5.12
CA ASP A 57 0.46 0.18 -6.31
C ASP A 57 -0.98 0.69 -6.37
N VAL A 58 -1.15 1.96 -6.75
CA VAL A 58 -2.46 2.62 -6.86
C VAL A 58 -2.98 2.52 -8.28
N ILE A 59 -4.18 1.96 -8.41
CA ILE A 59 -4.88 1.83 -9.68
C ILE A 59 -6.11 2.74 -9.64
N ARG A 60 -6.10 3.74 -10.50
CA ARG A 60 -7.08 4.83 -10.48
C ARG A 60 -8.32 4.48 -11.29
N LEU A 61 -9.44 5.09 -10.92
CA LEU A 61 -10.65 5.02 -11.74
C LEU A 61 -10.36 5.58 -13.15
N GLY A 62 -10.62 4.77 -14.18
CA GLY A 62 -10.28 5.07 -15.57
C GLY A 62 -9.09 4.27 -16.12
N ASP A 63 -8.28 3.67 -15.24
CA ASP A 63 -7.25 2.71 -15.65
C ASP A 63 -7.91 1.44 -16.23
N PRO A 64 -7.43 0.89 -17.36
CA PRO A 64 -7.97 -0.35 -17.94
C PRO A 64 -7.91 -1.55 -16.98
N ASN A 65 -6.96 -1.55 -16.04
CA ASN A 65 -6.79 -2.58 -15.02
C ASN A 65 -7.63 -2.35 -13.76
N TYR A 66 -8.42 -1.27 -13.70
CA TYR A 66 -9.20 -0.94 -12.50
C TYR A 66 -10.15 -2.06 -12.06
N ARG A 67 -10.74 -2.80 -13.01
CA ARG A 67 -11.62 -3.95 -12.73
C ARG A 67 -10.95 -5.31 -12.95
N ASN A 68 -9.64 -5.33 -13.21
CA ASN A 68 -8.84 -6.51 -13.47
C ASN A 68 -8.34 -7.08 -12.13
N ALA A 69 -8.86 -8.23 -11.71
CA ALA A 69 -8.49 -8.88 -10.44
C ALA A 69 -7.08 -9.48 -10.47
N GLN A 70 -6.56 -9.74 -11.68
CA GLN A 70 -5.23 -10.33 -11.89
C GLN A 70 -4.10 -9.30 -11.72
N VAL A 71 -4.44 -8.00 -11.68
CA VAL A 71 -3.46 -6.93 -11.44
C VAL A 71 -3.50 -6.53 -9.96
N PRO A 72 -2.45 -6.86 -9.18
CA PRO A 72 -2.38 -6.49 -7.77
C PRO A 72 -2.34 -4.97 -7.60
N GLY A 73 -2.89 -4.49 -6.48
CA GLY A 73 -2.89 -3.07 -6.14
C GLY A 73 -4.19 -2.61 -5.49
N VAL A 74 -4.21 -1.37 -5.04
CA VAL A 74 -5.36 -0.76 -4.37
C VAL A 74 -6.09 0.14 -5.35
N ARG A 75 -7.40 -0.01 -5.41
CA ARG A 75 -8.27 0.78 -6.30
C ARG A 75 -8.61 2.10 -5.62
N VAL A 76 -8.19 3.22 -6.18
CA VAL A 76 -8.46 4.53 -5.61
C VAL A 76 -9.54 5.26 -6.41
N VAL A 77 -10.55 5.74 -5.70
CA VAL A 77 -11.65 6.55 -6.24
C VAL A 77 -11.48 7.99 -5.77
N GLY A 78 -11.52 8.93 -6.71
CA GLY A 78 -11.35 10.36 -6.42
C GLY A 78 -9.89 10.81 -6.49
N LYS A 79 -9.61 11.98 -5.92
CA LYS A 79 -8.27 12.60 -5.95
C LYS A 79 -7.30 11.89 -5.00
N PHE A 80 -6.14 11.51 -5.52
CA PHE A 80 -5.03 10.95 -4.76
C PHE A 80 -3.68 11.25 -5.42
N GLU A 81 -2.80 11.90 -4.66
CA GLU A 81 -1.47 12.32 -5.08
C GLU A 81 -0.44 11.26 -4.67
N GLY A 82 -0.34 10.20 -5.45
CA GLY A 82 0.63 9.12 -5.23
C GLY A 82 0.43 7.95 -6.19
N ASP A 83 1.51 7.29 -6.58
CA ASP A 83 1.47 6.04 -7.34
C ASP A 83 1.39 4.80 -6.42
N LYS A 84 1.65 4.99 -5.13
CA LYS A 84 1.61 3.95 -4.11
C LYS A 84 0.89 4.43 -2.86
N ILE A 85 0.39 3.47 -2.08
CA ILE A 85 -0.31 3.72 -0.83
C ILE A 85 0.13 2.71 0.23
N VAL A 86 0.26 3.16 1.48
CA VAL A 86 0.57 2.29 2.62
C VAL A 86 -0.71 1.58 3.05
N CYS A 87 -0.68 0.25 3.12
CA CYS A 87 -1.80 -0.52 3.65
C CYS A 87 -1.34 -1.55 4.67
N LEU A 88 -2.20 -1.78 5.66
CA LEU A 88 -2.06 -2.84 6.62
C LEU A 88 -2.50 -4.16 5.97
N MET A 89 -1.60 -5.13 5.98
CA MET A 89 -1.84 -6.48 5.53
C MET A 89 -1.77 -7.43 6.73
N ASN A 90 -2.73 -8.33 6.81
CA ASN A 90 -2.74 -9.43 7.76
C ASN A 90 -2.44 -10.75 7.03
N ALA A 91 -1.56 -11.57 7.60
CA ALA A 91 -1.09 -12.80 6.96
C ALA A 91 -2.23 -13.80 6.64
N LYS A 92 -3.36 -13.76 7.36
CA LYS A 92 -4.53 -14.62 7.11
C LYS A 92 -5.62 -13.92 6.30
N GLY A 93 -5.78 -12.61 6.49
CA GLY A 93 -6.90 -11.84 5.95
C GLY A 93 -6.61 -11.02 4.70
N GLY A 94 -5.34 -10.89 4.30
CA GLY A 94 -4.93 -9.97 3.23
C GLY A 94 -4.99 -8.51 3.67
N LEU A 95 -5.30 -7.60 2.75
CA LEU A 95 -5.39 -6.16 3.04
C LEU A 95 -6.60 -5.87 3.95
N THR A 96 -6.38 -5.12 5.02
CA THR A 96 -7.43 -4.74 5.98
C THR A 96 -7.78 -3.26 5.93
N GLY A 97 -6.82 -2.39 5.66
CA GLY A 97 -7.04 -0.95 5.54
C GLY A 97 -5.81 -0.21 5.03
N CYS A 98 -5.99 1.01 4.52
CA CYS A 98 -4.92 1.84 3.97
C CYS A 98 -4.81 3.17 4.71
N TYR A 99 -3.64 3.79 4.60
CA TYR A 99 -3.25 4.97 5.36
C TYR A 99 -2.45 5.93 4.50
N VAL A 100 -2.64 7.22 4.75
CA VAL A 100 -1.91 8.32 4.12
C VAL A 100 -1.57 9.31 5.23
N ASP A 101 -0.31 9.70 5.33
CA ASP A 101 0.19 10.60 6.38
C ASP A 101 -0.23 10.18 7.80
N GLY A 102 -0.17 8.88 8.09
CA GLY A 102 -0.57 8.31 9.38
C GLY A 102 -2.09 8.21 9.60
N GLN A 103 -2.92 8.75 8.72
CA GLN A 103 -4.37 8.76 8.87
C GLN A 103 -5.04 7.65 8.05
N PRO A 104 -6.10 7.00 8.57
CA PRO A 104 -6.82 5.99 7.82
C PRO A 104 -7.55 6.61 6.63
N VAL A 105 -7.46 5.98 5.46
CA VAL A 105 -8.28 6.37 4.30
C VAL A 105 -9.65 5.70 4.37
N THR A 106 -10.64 6.30 3.73
CA THR A 106 -12.00 5.73 3.71
C THR A 106 -12.02 4.48 2.84
N ASN A 107 -12.17 3.31 3.48
CA ASN A 107 -12.41 2.06 2.78
C ASN A 107 -13.81 2.09 2.14
N LEU A 108 -13.91 1.85 0.83
CA LEU A 108 -15.15 1.82 0.05
C LEU A 108 -15.68 0.41 -0.20
N GLY A 109 -15.02 -0.62 0.32
CA GLY A 109 -15.36 -2.03 0.16
C GLY A 109 -14.53 -2.73 -0.92
N TRP A 110 -14.81 -4.02 -1.11
CA TRP A 110 -14.17 -4.84 -2.13
C TRP A 110 -14.98 -4.80 -3.43
N GLY A 111 -14.29 -4.61 -4.55
CA GLY A 111 -14.88 -4.73 -5.89
C GLY A 111 -14.23 -5.84 -6.68
N ARG A 112 -14.69 -6.00 -7.93
CA ARG A 112 -14.17 -7.02 -8.86
C ARG A 112 -12.64 -6.93 -9.07
N GLY A 113 -12.03 -5.75 -8.91
CA GLY A 113 -10.58 -5.56 -9.02
C GLY A 113 -9.80 -5.60 -7.70
N GLY A 114 -10.47 -5.78 -6.55
CA GLY A 114 -9.82 -5.72 -5.23
C GLY A 114 -10.37 -4.63 -4.32
N MET A 115 -9.62 -4.30 -3.27
CA MET A 115 -9.98 -3.29 -2.29
C MET A 115 -10.09 -1.90 -2.94
N ARG A 116 -11.18 -1.20 -2.65
CA ARG A 116 -11.39 0.20 -3.05
C ARG A 116 -11.27 1.13 -1.86
N VAL A 117 -10.60 2.24 -2.06
CA VAL A 117 -10.44 3.29 -1.05
C VAL A 117 -10.62 4.67 -1.69
N THR A 118 -10.84 5.68 -0.84
CA THR A 118 -10.81 7.08 -1.23
C THR A 118 -10.17 7.94 -0.15
N THR A 119 -9.49 8.99 -0.61
CA THR A 119 -9.02 10.13 0.18
C THR A 119 -9.80 11.40 -0.15
N ASP A 120 -10.79 11.31 -1.05
CA ASP A 120 -11.57 12.45 -1.51
C ASP A 120 -12.76 12.71 -0.56
N PRO A 121 -12.82 13.87 0.13
CA PRO A 121 -13.88 14.16 1.10
C PRO A 121 -15.29 14.13 0.50
N VAL A 122 -15.41 14.40 -0.81
CA VAL A 122 -16.70 14.34 -1.51
C VAL A 122 -17.15 12.90 -1.62
N ILE A 123 -16.27 11.99 -2.04
CA ILE A 123 -16.58 10.57 -2.21
C ILE A 123 -16.76 9.88 -0.86
N GLU A 124 -15.95 10.24 0.14
CA GLU A 124 -16.06 9.74 1.51
C GLU A 124 -17.48 9.91 2.07
N ARG A 125 -18.13 11.06 1.83
CA ARG A 125 -19.51 11.31 2.27
C ARG A 125 -20.52 10.29 1.72
N PHE A 126 -20.24 9.72 0.55
CA PHE A 126 -21.08 8.70 -0.08
C PHE A 126 -20.62 7.27 0.21
N ALA A 127 -19.55 7.07 0.99
CA ALA A 127 -19.01 5.74 1.29
C ALA A 127 -20.06 4.75 1.84
N PRO A 128 -21.00 5.13 2.72
CA PRO A 128 -22.06 4.22 3.18
C PRO A 128 -22.94 3.72 2.02
N ALA A 129 -23.42 4.63 1.17
CA ALA A 129 -24.25 4.26 0.02
C ALA A 129 -23.48 3.40 -0.99
N ILE A 130 -22.22 3.75 -1.26
CA ILE A 130 -21.33 2.98 -2.14
C ILE A 130 -21.15 1.55 -1.60
N LYS A 131 -20.96 1.37 -0.29
CA LYS A 131 -20.85 0.05 0.33
C LYS A 131 -22.14 -0.76 0.22
N GLU A 132 -23.29 -0.15 0.43
CA GLU A 132 -24.58 -0.86 0.31
C GLU A 132 -24.83 -1.34 -1.11
N ILE A 133 -24.61 -0.50 -2.13
CA ILE A 133 -24.75 -0.90 -3.54
C ILE A 133 -23.86 -2.11 -3.87
N GLN A 134 -22.64 -2.14 -3.35
CA GLN A 134 -21.72 -3.27 -3.56
C GLN A 134 -22.18 -4.55 -2.89
N LYS A 135 -22.75 -4.46 -1.68
CA LYS A 135 -23.34 -5.63 -1.00
C LYS A 135 -24.47 -6.21 -1.85
N PHE A 136 -25.33 -5.34 -2.41
CA PHE A 136 -26.38 -5.77 -3.33
C PHE A 136 -25.82 -6.42 -4.59
N GLU A 137 -24.82 -5.80 -5.26
CA GLU A 137 -24.16 -6.40 -6.43
C GLU A 137 -23.58 -7.78 -6.15
N ALA A 138 -22.93 -7.95 -4.99
CA ALA A 138 -22.38 -9.24 -4.56
C ALA A 138 -23.47 -10.29 -4.35
N GLN A 139 -24.60 -9.91 -3.71
CA GLN A 139 -25.74 -10.79 -3.49
C GLN A 139 -26.38 -11.25 -4.81
N PHE A 140 -26.64 -10.34 -5.75
CA PHE A 140 -27.21 -10.70 -7.05
C PHE A 140 -26.26 -11.55 -7.91
N SER A 141 -24.96 -11.26 -7.87
CA SER A 141 -23.95 -12.07 -8.55
C SER A 141 -23.88 -13.49 -7.96
N SER A 142 -24.10 -13.65 -6.66
CA SER A 142 -24.17 -14.96 -5.99
C SER A 142 -25.52 -15.66 -6.13
N GLY A 143 -26.62 -14.93 -6.34
CA GLY A 143 -27.97 -15.48 -6.54
C GLY A 143 -28.23 -15.97 -7.98
N SER A 144 -27.41 -15.55 -8.93
CA SER A 144 -27.50 -15.93 -10.35
C SER A 144 -27.07 -17.38 -10.63
N SER A 145 -26.51 -18.09 -9.65
CA SER A 145 -26.07 -19.49 -9.80
C SER A 145 -27.15 -20.54 -9.48
N LEU A 146 -28.39 -20.13 -9.20
CA LEU A 146 -29.49 -21.04 -8.80
C LEU A 146 -30.65 -21.14 -9.80
N SER A 147 -30.55 -20.55 -11.00
CA SER A 147 -31.57 -20.66 -12.06
C SER A 147 -31.02 -21.26 -13.36
N SER A 148 -30.29 -22.37 -13.24
CA SER A 148 -29.97 -23.25 -14.37
C SER A 148 -29.85 -24.68 -13.85
N ARG A 149 -31.00 -25.30 -13.58
CA ARG A 149 -31.20 -26.76 -13.60
C ARG A 149 -32.59 -27.02 -14.14
#